data_AF-A0A3Q0IUS0-F1
#
_entry.id   AF-A0A3Q0IUS0-F1
#
_cell.length_a   1.000
_cell.length_b   1.000
_cell.length_c   1.000
_cell.angle_alpha   90.00
_cell.angle_beta   90.00
_cell.angle_gamma   90.00
#
_symmetry.space_group_name_H-M   'P 1'
#
loop_
_entity.id
_entity.type
_entity.pdbx_description
1 polymer ?
#
loop_
_entity_poly.entity_id
_entity_poly.type
_entity_poly.pdbx_seq_one_letter_code
_entity_poly.pdbx_strand_id
1 'polypeptide(L)' 'LGEKHRVRGDINVLLCGDPGTAKSQFLKYMEKIGPRAIFTTGQGASAVGLTAYVGKHPTTKEWTVEADI' A
#
# COMPACT_ATOMS: atom_id res chain seq x y z
N LEU A 1 -2.68 2.30 -34.85
CA LEU A 1 -1.41 2.51 -34.13
C LEU A 1 -1.53 1.81 -32.79
N GLY A 2 -0.84 0.68 -32.60
CA GLY A 2 -0.96 -0.12 -31.39
C GLY A 2 -0.38 0.61 -30.18
N GLU A 3 -1.13 0.64 -29.08
CA GLU A 3 -0.63 1.16 -27.82
C GLU A 3 0.61 0.36 -27.37
N LYS A 4 1.70 1.07 -27.07
CA LYS A 4 2.87 0.47 -26.43
C LYS A 4 2.46 0.04 -25.02
N HIS A 5 2.59 -1.25 -24.71
CA HIS A 5 2.45 -1.73 -23.35
C HIS A 5 3.41 -0.97 -22.41
N ARG A 6 2.86 -0.38 -21.34
CA ARG A 6 3.65 0.29 -20.32
C ARG A 6 4.35 -0.74 -19.45
N VAL A 7 5.66 -0.83 -19.55
CA VAL A 7 6.50 -1.65 -18.66
C VAL A 7 6.63 -0.95 -17.31
N ARG A 8 6.52 -1.70 -16.22
CA ARG A 8 6.69 -1.18 -14.85
C ARG A 8 8.17 -0.89 -14.56
N GLY A 9 8.46 0.28 -13.98
CA GLY A 9 9.83 0.69 -13.60
C GLY A 9 10.25 0.33 -12.17
N ASP A 10 9.29 0.05 -11.29
CA ASP A 10 9.56 -0.20 -9.86
C ASP A 10 9.64 -1.69 -9.52
N ILE A 11 10.49 -2.01 -8.54
CA ILE A 11 10.73 -3.38 -8.07
C ILE A 11 9.85 -3.67 -6.84
N ASN A 12 9.26 -4.87 -6.81
CA ASN A 12 8.67 -5.44 -5.59
C ASN A 12 9.63 -6.44 -4.96
N VAL A 13 9.76 -6.39 -3.64
CA VAL A 13 10.61 -7.32 -2.88
C VAL A 13 9.77 -7.99 -1.78
N LEU A 14 9.89 -9.31 -1.68
CA LEU A 14 9.32 -10.11 -0.59
C LEU A 14 10.44 -10.58 0.34
N LEU A 15 10.26 -10.40 1.65
CA LEU A 15 11.20 -10.87 2.66
C LEU A 15 10.59 -12.04 3.46
N CYS A 16 11.17 -13.23 3.35
CA CYS A 16 10.73 -14.44 4.04
C CYS A 16 11.94 -15.12 4.73
N GLY A 17 11.74 -15.73 5.90
CA GLY A 17 12.80 -16.41 6.64
C GLY A 17 12.42 -16.68 8.09
N ASP A 18 13.33 -17.29 8.85
CA ASP A 18 13.08 -17.79 10.20
C ASP A 18 12.68 -16.71 11.21
N PRO A 19 11.94 -17.06 12.29
CA PRO A 19 11.70 -16.14 13.40
C PRO A 19 13.01 -15.57 13.97
N GLY A 20 13.01 -14.32 14.43
CA GLY A 20 14.20 -13.69 15.02
C GLY A 20 15.21 -13.07 14.04
N THR A 21 14.98 -13.16 12.73
CA THR A 21 15.88 -12.59 11.68
C THR A 21 15.70 -11.08 11.41
N ALA A 22 15.15 -10.32 12.36
CA ALA A 22 14.96 -8.86 12.27
C ALA A 22 14.17 -8.30 11.06
N LYS A 23 13.45 -9.13 10.29
CA LYS A 23 12.65 -8.71 9.12
C LYS A 23 11.74 -7.50 9.37
N SER A 24 10.97 -7.51 10.47
CA SER A 24 10.08 -6.41 10.81
C SER A 24 10.84 -5.13 11.22
N GLN A 25 12.03 -5.27 11.81
CA GLN A 25 12.86 -4.10 12.15
C GLN A 25 13.44 -3.46 10.90
N PHE A 26 13.82 -4.27 9.91
CA PHE A 26 14.26 -3.78 8.61
C PHE A 26 13.17 -2.93 7.92
N LEU A 27 11.92 -3.42 7.86
CA LEU A 27 10.80 -2.67 7.28
C LEU A 27 10.51 -1.36 8.03
N LYS A 28 10.54 -1.37 9.36
CA LYS A 28 10.39 -0.15 10.18
C LYS A 28 11.53 0.85 9.99
N TYR A 29 12.73 0.37 9.72
CA TYR A 29 13.85 1.25 9.41
C TYR A 29 13.69 1.87 8.02
N MET A 30 13.28 1.09 7.02
CA MET A 30 13.00 1.57 5.66
C MET A 30 11.93 2.66 5.64
N GLU A 31 10.86 2.51 6.43
CA GLU A 31 9.81 3.52 6.57
C GLU A 31 10.38 4.89 7.00
N LYS A 32 11.33 4.90 7.93
CA LYS A 32 11.93 6.15 8.46
C LYS A 32 12.84 6.86 7.46
N ILE A 33 13.46 6.13 6.54
CA ILE A 33 14.41 6.69 5.57
C ILE A 33 13.77 6.97 4.21
N GLY A 34 12.67 6.27 3.87
CA GLY A 34 12.02 6.34 2.57
C GLY A 34 11.08 7.54 2.45
N PRO A 35 11.20 8.37 1.40
CA PRO A 35 10.24 9.44 1.17
C PRO A 35 8.87 8.85 0.83
N ARG A 36 7.83 9.23 1.58
CA ARG A 36 6.43 8.73 1.44
C ARG A 36 6.26 7.22 1.65
N ALA A 37 7.18 6.58 2.38
CA ALA A 37 7.00 5.18 2.77
C ALA A 37 5.89 5.07 3.83
N ILE A 38 4.99 4.09 3.69
CA ILE A 38 3.94 3.78 4.66
C ILE A 38 4.15 2.35 5.14
N PHE A 39 4.30 2.15 6.46
CA PHE A 39 4.34 0.84 7.07
C PHE A 39 2.93 0.41 7.50
N THR A 40 2.48 -0.76 7.05
CA THR A 40 1.18 -1.35 7.42
C THR A 40 1.34 -2.81 7.80
N THR A 41 0.43 -3.32 8.64
CA THR A 41 0.37 -4.73 9.04
C THR A 41 -0.83 -5.40 8.41
N GLY A 42 -0.63 -6.55 7.76
CA GLY A 42 -1.72 -7.31 7.15
C GLY A 42 -2.73 -7.89 8.15
N GLN A 43 -2.34 -8.02 9.43
CA GLN A 43 -3.24 -8.48 10.49
C GLN A 43 -4.29 -7.39 10.78
N GLY A 44 -5.50 -7.56 10.25
CA GLY A 44 -6.61 -6.60 10.38
C GLY A 44 -6.76 -5.65 9.17
N ALA A 45 -5.89 -5.73 8.16
CA ALA A 45 -6.05 -4.97 6.92
C ALA A 45 -7.15 -5.58 6.04
N SER A 46 -7.93 -4.72 5.38
CA SER A 46 -8.92 -5.11 4.37
C SER A 46 -8.44 -4.70 2.98
N ALA A 47 -8.92 -5.39 1.94
CA ALA A 47 -8.56 -5.05 0.55
C ALA A 47 -8.93 -3.61 0.18
N VAL A 48 -10.04 -3.10 0.73
CA VAL A 48 -10.47 -1.70 0.54
C VAL A 48 -9.50 -0.72 1.22
N GLY A 49 -9.08 -1.01 2.46
CA GLY A 49 -8.14 -0.17 3.22
C GLY A 49 -6.68 -0.20 2.74
N LEU A 50 -6.39 -0.95 1.67
CA LEU A 50 -5.07 -1.00 1.00
C LEU A 50 -5.15 -0.47 -0.45
N THR A 51 -6.30 0.03 -0.87
CA THR A 51 -6.47 0.52 -2.24
C THR A 51 -7.30 1.79 -2.23
N ALA A 52 -8.61 1.64 -2.17
CA ALA A 52 -9.55 2.74 -2.12
C ALA A 52 -10.88 2.29 -1.53
N TYR A 53 -11.56 3.23 -0.91
CA TYR A 53 -12.90 3.08 -0.38
C TYR A 53 -13.89 3.97 -1.15
N VAL A 54 -15.11 3.47 -1.37
CA VAL A 54 -16.20 4.21 -2.01
C VAL A 54 -17.34 4.41 -1.02
N GLY A 55 -17.66 5.66 -0.72
CA GLY A 55 -18.69 6.03 0.24
C GLY A 55 -19.63 7.11 -0.30
N LYS A 56 -20.78 7.29 0.36
CA LYS A 56 -21.62 8.47 0.13
C LYS A 56 -21.21 9.59 1.06
N HIS A 57 -20.94 10.76 0.51
CA HIS A 57 -20.62 11.92 1.31
C HIS A 57 -21.84 12.35 2.14
N PRO A 58 -21.71 12.54 3.47
CA PRO A 58 -22.84 12.74 4.37
C PRO A 58 -23.66 14.01 4.06
N THR A 59 -23.00 15.05 3.54
CA THR A 59 -23.64 16.35 3.24
C THR A 59 -24.20 16.43 1.81
N THR A 60 -23.44 16.05 0.79
CA THR A 60 -23.84 16.18 -0.63
C THR A 60 -24.63 14.97 -1.14
N LYS A 61 -24.58 13.83 -0.43
CA LYS A 61 -25.16 12.54 -0.83
C LYS A 61 -24.60 11.97 -2.14
N GLU A 62 -23.53 12.55 -2.65
CA GLU A 62 -22.82 12.07 -3.83
C GLU A 62 -21.86 10.92 -3.46
N TRP A 63 -21.53 10.09 -4.45
CA TRP A 63 -20.53 9.05 -4.30
C TRP A 63 -19.14 9.64 -4.41
N THR A 64 -18.30 9.36 -3.41
CA THR A 64 -16.90 9.80 -3.36
C THR A 64 -15.98 8.60 -3.23
N VAL A 65 -14.77 8.73 -3.79
CA VAL A 65 -13.69 7.75 -3.68
C VAL A 65 -12.62 8.34 -2.78
N GLU A 66 -12.25 7.60 -1.75
CA GLU A 66 -11.16 7.94 -0.84
C GLU A 66 -9.99 7.01 -1.11
N ALA A 67 -8.78 7.58 -1.19
CA ALA A 67 -7.56 6.80 -1.33
C ALA A 67 -7.11 6.32 0.05
N ASP A 68 -6.87 5.02 0.15
CA ASP A 68 -6.29 4.40 1.35
C ASP A 68 -4.78 4.17 1.12
N ILE A 69 -4.17 3.31 1.94
CA ILE A 69 -2.72 3.01 1.93
C ILE A 69 -2.29 2.42 0.59
#